data_AF-A0A830GSN9-F1
#
_entry.id   AF-A0A830GSN9-F1
#
_cell.length_a   1.000
_cell.length_b   1.000
_cell.length_c   1.000
_cell.angle_alpha   90.00
_cell.angle_beta   90.00
_cell.angle_gamma   90.00
#
_symmetry.space_group_name_H-M   'P 1'
#
loop_
_entity.id
_entity.type
_entity.pdbx_description
1 polymer ?
#
loop_
_entity_poly.entity_id
_entity_poly.type
_entity_poly.pdbx_seq_one_letter_code
_entity_poly.pdbx_strand_id
1 'polypeptide(L)'
;MIAALIGLIVLLIAWLIASIPVWIGAKVAGGDASIGKAMLATLASVIVFAIIFAIFSAFSGGVGLIAGFIGILAVFKAIFNLGWGGAFLTALIAFIIVIVIAMVLGAIGLAVPLMHGQFIMIRR
;
A
#
# COMPACT_ATOMS: atom_id res chain seq x y z
N MET A 1 -25.58 -14.41 -1.01
CA MET A 1 -25.88 -12.96 -0.88
C MET A 1 -25.29 -12.35 0.40
N ILE A 2 -25.60 -12.89 1.60
CA ILE A 2 -25.06 -12.40 2.88
C ILE A 2 -23.51 -12.44 2.94
N ALA A 3 -22.90 -13.55 2.52
CA ALA A 3 -21.42 -13.66 2.52
C ALA A 3 -20.72 -12.62 1.62
N ALA A 4 -21.31 -12.29 0.47
CA ALA A 4 -20.76 -11.26 -0.42
C ALA A 4 -20.83 -9.86 0.22
N LEU A 5 -21.91 -9.57 0.96
CA LEU A 5 -22.06 -8.33 1.70
C LEU A 5 -21.01 -8.22 2.82
N ILE A 6 -20.79 -9.29 3.58
CA ILE A 6 -19.75 -9.35 4.61
C ILE A 6 -18.37 -9.13 4.00
N GLY A 7 -18.06 -9.80 2.89
CA GLY A 7 -16.79 -9.65 2.19
C GLY A 7 -16.56 -8.21 1.71
N LEU A 8 -17.58 -7.55 1.16
CA LEU A 8 -17.50 -6.14 0.76
C LEU A 8 -17.24 -5.22 1.96
N ILE A 9 -17.94 -5.43 3.07
CA ILE A 9 -17.74 -4.62 4.29
C ILE A 9 -16.31 -4.79 4.81
N VAL A 10 -15.81 -6.02 4.87
CA VAL A 10 -14.42 -6.31 5.30
C VAL A 10 -13.41 -5.63 4.36
N LEU A 11 -13.63 -5.69 3.04
CA LEU A 11 -12.78 -5.01 2.06
C LEU A 11 -12.75 -3.49 2.30
N LEU A 12 -13.91 -2.86 2.49
CA LEU A 12 -14.01 -1.41 2.71
C LEU A 12 -13.33 -0.99 4.01
N ILE A 13 -13.51 -1.76 5.09
CA ILE A 13 -12.85 -1.51 6.38
C ILE A 13 -11.34 -1.68 6.25
N ALA A 14 -10.87 -2.76 5.62
CA ALA A 14 -9.46 -3.02 5.41
C ALA A 14 -8.81 -1.91 4.56
N TRP A 15 -9.50 -1.45 3.50
CA TRP A 15 -9.03 -0.36 2.65
C TRP A 15 -8.95 0.98 3.40
N LEU A 16 -9.95 1.29 4.24
CA LEU A 16 -9.92 2.46 5.11
C LEU A 16 -8.72 2.40 6.08
N ILE A 17 -8.51 1.27 6.76
CA ILE A 17 -7.41 1.07 7.70
C ILE A 17 -6.05 1.18 6.98
N ALA A 18 -5.89 0.53 5.83
CA ALA A 18 -4.68 0.58 5.02
C ALA A 18 -4.35 1.99 4.51
N SER A 19 -5.34 2.89 4.49
CA SER A 19 -5.16 4.29 4.08
C SER A 19 -4.68 5.21 5.20
N ILE A 20 -4.76 4.78 6.47
CA ILE A 20 -4.32 5.57 7.63
C ILE A 20 -2.81 5.88 7.57
N PRO A 21 -1.90 4.91 7.31
CA PRO A 21 -0.47 5.19 7.20
C PRO A 21 -0.13 6.22 6.11
N VAL A 22 -0.83 6.16 4.98
CA VAL A 22 -0.64 7.10 3.86
C VAL A 22 -1.15 8.50 4.23
N TRP A 23 -2.29 8.58 4.91
CA TRP A 23 -2.79 9.84 5.44
C TRP A 23 -1.80 10.50 6.43
N ILE A 24 -1.25 9.71 7.36
CA ILE A 24 -0.24 10.19 8.32
C ILE A 24 1.01 10.65 7.58
N GLY A 25 1.52 9.86 6.65
CA GLY A 25 2.69 10.23 5.84
C GLY A 25 2.50 11.54 5.09
N ALA A 26 1.34 11.74 4.47
CA ALA A 26 1.02 12.96 3.74
C ALA A 26 0.88 14.17 4.68
N LYS A 27 0.33 14.00 5.89
CA LYS A 27 0.28 15.05 6.92
C LYS A 27 1.67 15.47 7.36
N VAL A 28 2.56 14.50 7.65
CA VAL A 28 3.94 14.78 8.04
C VAL A 28 4.71 15.45 6.90
N ALA A 29 4.42 15.10 5.65
CA ALA A 29 5.00 15.73 4.48
C ALA A 29 4.44 17.13 4.16
N GLY A 30 3.50 17.66 4.96
CA GLY A 30 2.89 18.97 4.77
C GLY A 30 1.87 19.04 3.62
N GLY A 31 1.38 17.90 3.16
CA GLY A 31 0.44 17.80 2.04
C GLY A 31 -1.00 18.10 2.44
N ASP A 32 -1.82 18.40 1.43
CA ASP A 32 -3.27 18.58 1.56
C ASP A 32 -3.94 17.22 1.77
N ALA A 33 -3.83 16.72 3.00
CA ALA A 33 -4.22 15.36 3.39
C ALA A 33 -5.56 15.32 4.14
N SER A 34 -6.47 14.50 3.63
CA SER A 34 -7.70 14.04 4.30
C SER A 34 -7.81 12.52 4.17
N ILE A 35 -8.63 11.89 5.01
CA ILE A 35 -8.84 10.42 4.94
C ILE A 35 -9.41 10.02 3.57
N GLY A 36 -10.37 10.77 3.03
CA GLY A 36 -10.93 10.50 1.71
C GLY A 36 -9.89 10.58 0.59
N LYS A 37 -9.00 11.59 0.64
CA LYS A 37 -7.87 11.67 -0.29
C LYS A 37 -6.88 10.52 -0.12
N ALA A 38 -6.64 10.06 1.10
CA ALA A 38 -5.78 8.92 1.34
C ALA A 38 -6.37 7.61 0.82
N MET A 39 -7.68 7.40 0.98
CA MET A 39 -8.38 6.26 0.36
C MET A 39 -8.26 6.30 -1.16
N LEU A 40 -8.50 7.45 -1.78
CA LEU A 40 -8.31 7.61 -3.22
C LEU A 40 -6.86 7.35 -3.62
N ALA A 41 -5.89 7.87 -2.86
CA ALA A 41 -4.47 7.69 -3.13
C ALA A 41 -4.03 6.24 -3.03
N THR A 42 -4.49 5.48 -2.03
CA THR A 42 -4.15 4.06 -1.91
C THR A 42 -4.71 3.25 -3.07
N LEU A 43 -5.99 3.46 -3.44
CA LEU A 43 -6.60 2.75 -4.57
C LEU A 43 -5.96 3.14 -5.91
N ALA A 44 -5.81 4.44 -6.17
CA ALA A 44 -5.20 4.94 -7.40
C ALA A 44 -3.75 4.48 -7.53
N SER A 45 -2.99 4.43 -6.42
CA SER A 45 -1.61 3.95 -6.43
C SER A 45 -1.52 2.48 -6.81
N VAL A 46 -2.42 1.62 -6.31
CA VAL A 46 -2.46 0.19 -6.68
C VAL A 46 -2.75 0.03 -8.17
N ILE A 47 -3.73 0.77 -8.70
CA ILE A 47 -4.10 0.72 -10.12
C ILE A 47 -2.94 1.22 -11.00
N VAL A 48 -2.38 2.39 -10.67
CA VAL A 48 -1.27 2.99 -11.42
C VAL A 48 -0.02 2.11 -11.36
N PHE A 49 0.31 1.55 -10.19
CA PHE A 49 1.41 0.60 -10.05
C PHE A 49 1.20 -0.61 -10.95
N ALA A 50 0.02 -1.24 -10.92
CA ALA A 50 -0.25 -2.44 -11.72
C ALA A 50 -0.12 -2.18 -13.22
N ILE A 51 -0.66 -1.06 -13.71
CA ILE A 51 -0.58 -0.66 -15.12
C ILE A 51 0.87 -0.40 -15.53
N ILE A 52 1.59 0.45 -14.77
CA ILE A 52 2.96 0.81 -15.12
C ILE A 52 3.89 -0.40 -14.99
N PHE A 53 3.74 -1.20 -13.95
CA PHE A 53 4.49 -2.44 -13.77
C PHE A 53 4.28 -3.38 -14.95
N ALA A 54 3.04 -3.61 -15.39
CA ALA A 54 2.74 -4.49 -16.53
C ALA A 54 3.40 -3.99 -17.83
N ILE A 55 3.34 -2.68 -18.10
CA ILE A 55 3.94 -2.08 -19.31
C ILE A 55 5.47 -2.22 -19.29
N PHE A 56 6.10 -1.80 -18.19
CA PHE A 56 7.57 -1.71 -18.13
C PHE A 56 8.26 -3.04 -17.81
N SER A 57 7.53 -4.03 -17.29
CA SER A 57 8.05 -5.39 -17.09
C SER A 57 8.38 -6.11 -18.40
N ALA A 58 7.85 -5.64 -19.54
CA ALA A 58 8.24 -6.13 -20.86
C ALA A 58 9.74 -5.94 -21.17
N PHE A 59 10.38 -4.95 -20.54
CA PHE A 59 11.83 -4.71 -20.67
C PHE A 59 12.61 -5.52 -19.62
N SER A 60 12.23 -5.39 -18.35
CA SER A 60 12.68 -6.25 -17.26
C SER A 60 11.79 -6.05 -16.04
N GLY A 61 11.62 -7.09 -15.22
CA GLY A 61 10.85 -6.98 -13.97
C GLY A 61 11.37 -5.90 -13.02
N GLY A 62 12.70 -5.68 -12.98
CA GLY A 62 13.31 -4.62 -12.17
C GLY A 62 12.93 -3.21 -12.63
N VAL A 63 12.96 -2.96 -13.94
CA VAL A 63 12.51 -1.68 -14.51
C VAL A 63 11.02 -1.48 -14.26
N GLY A 64 10.21 -2.53 -14.39
CA GLY A 64 8.80 -2.52 -14.04
C GLY A 64 8.55 -2.08 -12.60
N LEU A 65 9.29 -2.64 -11.63
CA LEU A 65 9.17 -2.29 -10.21
C LEU A 65 9.52 -0.83 -9.95
N ILE A 66 10.64 -0.35 -10.49
CA ILE A 66 11.09 1.05 -10.30
C ILE A 66 10.08 2.01 -10.92
N ALA A 67 9.66 1.76 -12.17
CA ALA A 67 8.67 2.58 -12.85
C ALA A 67 7.33 2.59 -12.10
N GLY A 68 6.87 1.43 -11.64
CA GLY A 68 5.65 1.30 -10.85
C GLY A 68 5.73 2.10 -9.55
N PHE A 69 6.86 2.03 -8.83
CA PHE A 69 7.07 2.82 -7.63
C PHE A 69 7.06 4.32 -7.90
N ILE A 70 7.70 4.78 -8.98
CA ILE A 70 7.60 6.18 -9.42
C ILE A 70 6.14 6.56 -9.72
N GLY A 71 5.35 5.64 -10.29
CA GLY A 71 3.92 5.78 -10.46
C GLY A 71 3.16 6.05 -9.17
N ILE A 72 3.46 5.30 -8.10
CA ILE A 72 2.89 5.54 -6.76
C ILE A 72 3.24 6.95 -6.27
N LEU A 73 4.50 7.36 -6.41
CA LEU A 73 4.94 8.70 -6.00
C LEU A 73 4.23 9.79 -6.80
N ALA A 74 3.99 9.58 -8.10
CA ALA A 74 3.26 10.51 -8.95
C ALA A 74 1.80 10.66 -8.49
N VAL A 75 1.15 9.57 -8.06
CA VAL A 75 -0.20 9.61 -7.47
C VAL A 75 -0.23 10.42 -6.19
N PHE A 76 0.70 10.18 -5.25
CA PHE A 76 0.78 10.94 -4.00
C PHE A 76 1.06 12.42 -4.24
N LYS A 77 1.98 12.71 -5.17
CA LYS A 77 2.28 14.07 -5.62
C LYS A 77 1.03 14.79 -6.10
N ALA A 78 0.23 14.15 -6.97
CA ALA A 78 -0.95 14.75 -7.58
C ALA A 78 -2.10 14.92 -6.57
N ILE A 79 -2.39 13.91 -5.75
CA ILE A 79 -3.56 13.92 -4.86
C ILE A 79 -3.35 14.82 -3.64
N PHE A 80 -2.14 14.83 -3.06
CA PHE A 80 -1.82 15.59 -1.87
C PHE A 80 -1.16 16.95 -2.14
N ASN A 81 -1.02 17.32 -3.42
CA ASN A 81 -0.34 18.55 -3.85
C ASN A 81 1.07 18.69 -3.25
N LEU A 82 1.84 17.62 -3.32
CA LEU A 82 3.20 17.55 -2.77
C LEU A 82 4.26 17.78 -3.86
N GLY A 83 5.48 18.09 -3.43
CA GLY A 83 6.68 17.89 -4.26
C GLY A 83 7.10 16.42 -4.27
N TRP A 84 8.04 16.04 -5.16
CA TRP A 84 8.57 14.67 -5.22
C TRP A 84 9.15 14.18 -3.90
N GLY A 85 9.88 15.05 -3.18
CA GLY A 85 10.41 14.74 -1.85
C GLY A 85 9.31 14.47 -0.81
N GLY A 86 8.21 15.24 -0.86
CA GLY A 86 7.06 15.02 0.02
C GLY A 86 6.30 13.73 -0.31
N ALA A 87 6.14 13.42 -1.60
CA ALA A 87 5.55 12.15 -2.03
C ALA A 87 6.40 10.94 -1.58
N PHE A 88 7.72 11.03 -1.70
CA PHE A 88 8.63 10.01 -1.21
C PHE A 88 8.57 9.88 0.33
N LEU A 89 8.59 10.99 1.05
CA LEU A 89 8.45 11.00 2.51
C LEU A 89 7.11 10.36 2.95
N THR A 90 6.03 10.64 2.22
CA THR A 90 4.72 10.00 2.45
C THR A 90 4.81 8.48 2.33
N ALA A 91 5.40 7.98 1.24
CA ALA A 91 5.59 6.55 1.02
C ALA A 91 6.47 5.91 2.10
N LEU A 92 7.56 6.58 2.48
CA LEU A 92 8.49 6.12 3.50
C LEU A 92 7.82 6.01 4.88
N ILE A 93 7.11 7.05 5.31
CA ILE A 93 6.40 7.05 6.60
C ILE A 93 5.30 5.98 6.61
N ALA A 94 4.52 5.87 5.53
CA ALA A 94 3.48 4.85 5.42
C ALA A 94 4.08 3.43 5.54
N PHE A 95 5.21 3.18 4.87
CA PHE A 95 5.92 1.91 4.94
C PHE A 95 6.40 1.58 6.36
N ILE A 96 7.01 2.55 7.05
CA ILE A 96 7.47 2.39 8.44
C ILE A 96 6.28 2.06 9.36
N ILE A 97 5.18 2.79 9.26
CA ILE A 97 3.98 2.55 10.08
C ILE A 97 3.42 1.14 9.82
N VAL A 98 3.36 0.70 8.56
CA VAL A 98 2.89 -0.65 8.23
C VAL A 98 3.80 -1.72 8.83
N ILE A 99 5.13 -1.53 8.78
CA ILE A 99 6.08 -2.45 9.45
C ILE A 99 5.81 -2.51 10.95
N VAL A 100 5.66 -1.35 11.61
CA VAL A 100 5.39 -1.30 13.06
C VAL A 100 4.08 -2.01 13.39
N ILE A 101 3.01 -1.75 12.63
CA ILE A 101 1.73 -2.45 12.81
C ILE A 101 1.91 -3.96 12.63
N ALA A 102 2.59 -4.40 11.58
CA ALA A 102 2.84 -5.82 11.33
C ALA A 102 3.63 -6.49 12.45
N MET A 103 4.65 -5.81 13.00
CA MET A 103 5.42 -6.31 14.15
C MET A 103 4.56 -6.44 15.41
N VAL A 104 3.73 -5.44 15.71
CA VAL A 104 2.83 -5.47 16.88
C VAL A 104 1.80 -6.58 16.73
N LEU A 105 1.15 -6.69 15.57
CA LEU A 105 0.19 -7.76 15.30
C LEU A 105 0.85 -9.14 15.38
N GLY A 106 2.07 -9.27 14.85
CA GLY A 106 2.85 -10.50 14.93
C GLY A 106 3.19 -10.90 16.37
N ALA A 107 3.57 -9.94 17.21
CA ALA A 107 3.91 -10.18 18.61
C ALA A 107 2.72 -10.69 19.45
N ILE A 108 1.49 -10.29 19.11
CA ILE A 108 0.26 -10.75 19.81
C ILE A 108 -0.39 -11.97 19.15
N GLY A 109 0.32 -12.65 18.24
CA GLY A 109 -0.18 -13.86 17.58
C GLY A 109 -1.21 -13.61 16.48
N LEU A 110 -1.43 -12.35 16.09
CA LEU A 110 -2.27 -11.94 14.95
C LEU A 110 -1.44 -11.74 13.68
N ALA A 111 -0.28 -12.41 13.59
CA ALA A 111 0.52 -12.39 12.38
C ALA A 111 -0.36 -12.83 11.20
N VAL A 112 -0.41 -12.01 10.15
CA VAL A 112 -0.91 -12.49 8.86
C VAL A 112 0.04 -13.61 8.43
N PRO A 113 -0.45 -14.83 8.14
CA PRO A 113 0.41 -15.91 7.68
C PRO A 113 0.95 -15.56 6.29
N LEU A 114 2.04 -14.81 6.24
CA LEU A 114 2.74 -14.41 5.01
C LEU A 114 3.55 -15.59 4.42
N MET A 115 3.71 -16.69 5.16
CA MET A 115 4.46 -17.88 4.75
C MET A 115 3.80 -19.18 5.23
N HIS A 116 2.80 -19.68 4.51
CA HIS A 116 2.34 -21.09 4.62
C HIS A 116 2.71 -21.93 3.37
N GLY A 117 3.69 -21.47 2.58
CA GLY A 117 4.00 -22.07 1.28
C GLY A 117 5.15 -23.09 1.21
N GLN A 118 5.98 -23.29 2.25
CA GLN A 118 7.25 -24.01 2.04
C GLN A 118 7.68 -25.05 3.10
N PHE A 119 6.97 -25.25 4.21
CA PHE A 119 7.45 -26.20 5.24
C PHE A 119 6.85 -27.63 5.18
N ILE A 120 5.87 -27.88 4.30
CA ILE A 120 5.19 -29.20 4.23
C ILE A 120 5.93 -30.20 3.31
N MET A 121 6.90 -29.76 2.50
CA MET A 121 7.58 -30.63 1.52
C MET A 121 8.85 -31.35 2.01
N ILE A 122 9.29 -31.18 3.27
CA ILE A 122 10.53 -31.80 3.79
C ILE A 122 10.26 -33.10 4.61
N ARG A 123 9.00 -33.56 4.68
CA ARG A 123 8.66 -34.83 5.38
C ARG A 123 7.95 -35.82 4.48
N ARG A 124 8.59 -36.23 3.39
CA ARG A 124 8.30 -37.50 2.72
C ARG A 124 9.61 -38.21 2.42
#